data_AF-A0AAV3FMP4-F1
#
_entry.id   AF-A0AAV3FMP4-F1
#
_cell.length_a   1.000
_cell.length_b   1.000
_cell.length_c   1.000
_cell.angle_alpha   90.00
_cell.angle_beta   90.00
_cell.angle_gamma   90.00
#
_symmetry.space_group_name_H-M   'P 1'
#
loop_
_entity.id
_entity.type
_entity.pdbx_description
1 polymer ?
#
loop_
_entity_poly.entity_id
_entity_poly.type
_entity_poly.pdbx_seq_one_letter_code
_entity_poly.pdbx_strand_id
1 'polypeptide(L)'
;PATVRNPATLLPALSRKTHAWTDSTIRDDFPDKLRIAIDRMDAKTRRTTFRVIAKASAASGFEAAVRAGEHLVEQGHAIDEASVTTMARRIAAGEKPYEQSVPDLTGYDVFMKPRQPWERKEA
;
A
#
# COMPACT_ATOMS: atom_id res chain seq x y z
N PRO A 1 0.68 -31.39 -9.97
CA PRO A 1 -0.24 -30.82 -8.96
C PRO A 1 0.50 -29.86 -8.01
N ALA A 2 0.37 -28.55 -8.22
CA ALA A 2 0.87 -27.57 -7.26
C ALA A 2 -0.09 -27.57 -6.06
N THR A 3 0.38 -28.00 -4.88
CA THR A 3 -0.37 -27.79 -3.64
C THR A 3 -0.63 -26.29 -3.51
N VAL A 4 -1.90 -25.88 -3.55
CA VAL A 4 -2.29 -24.48 -3.35
C VAL A 4 -1.91 -24.11 -1.92
N ARG A 5 -0.73 -23.54 -1.76
CA ARG A 5 -0.23 -23.01 -0.50
C ARG A 5 -0.81 -21.61 -0.33
N ASN A 6 -1.63 -21.42 0.69
CA ASN A 6 -2.13 -20.10 1.05
C ASN A 6 -1.20 -19.44 2.08
N PRO A 7 -0.33 -18.49 1.68
CA PRO A 7 0.63 -17.85 2.58
C PRO A 7 -0.03 -17.05 3.71
N ALA A 8 -1.28 -16.58 3.54
CA ALA A 8 -2.00 -15.83 4.57
C ALA A 8 -2.21 -16.65 5.86
N THR A 9 -2.24 -17.98 5.76
CA THR A 9 -2.44 -18.88 6.92
C THR A 9 -1.31 -18.80 7.95
N LEU A 10 -0.11 -18.33 7.54
CA LEU A 10 1.06 -18.23 8.40
C LEU A 10 1.21 -16.85 9.07
N LEU A 11 0.47 -15.84 8.61
CA LEU A 11 0.52 -14.48 9.18
C LEU A 11 0.10 -14.41 10.66
N PRO A 12 -0.96 -15.11 11.12
CA PRO A 12 -1.29 -15.14 12.54
C PRO A 12 -0.18 -15.77 13.39
N ALA A 13 0.53 -16.78 12.88
CA ALA A 13 1.68 -17.38 13.56
C ALA A 13 2.87 -16.40 13.62
N LEU A 14 3.18 -15.72 12.52
CA LEU A 14 4.24 -14.71 12.46
C LEU A 14 3.95 -13.49 13.34
N SER A 15 2.69 -13.09 13.51
CA SER A 15 2.33 -12.02 14.45
C SER A 15 2.67 -12.38 15.91
N ARG A 16 2.57 -13.67 16.27
CA ARG A 16 2.95 -14.18 17.60
C ARG A 16 4.47 -14.30 17.72
N LYS A 17 5.13 -14.81 16.68
CA LYS A 17 6.57 -15.10 16.63
C LYS A 17 7.28 -14.30 15.53
N THR A 18 7.44 -13.00 15.74
CA THR A 18 7.91 -12.05 14.71
C THR A 18 9.37 -12.25 14.29
N HIS A 19 10.20 -12.87 15.13
CA HIS A 19 11.58 -13.22 14.79
C HIS A 19 11.68 -14.35 13.76
N ALA A 20 10.64 -15.18 13.63
CA ALA A 20 10.59 -16.24 12.62
C ALA A 20 10.37 -15.70 11.19
N TRP A 21 10.23 -14.38 11.03
CA TRP A 21 10.07 -13.75 9.72
C TRP A 21 11.25 -13.99 8.78
N THR A 22 12.48 -13.83 9.28
CA THR A 22 13.70 -13.92 8.45
C THR A 22 13.86 -15.30 7.81
N ASP A 23 13.50 -16.35 8.55
CA ASP A 23 13.55 -17.75 8.09
C ASP A 23 12.20 -18.26 7.57
N SER A 24 11.23 -17.36 7.36
CA SER A 24 9.88 -17.75 7.00
C SER A 24 9.80 -18.21 5.56
N THR A 25 9.15 -19.35 5.32
CA THR A 25 8.89 -19.84 3.96
C THR A 25 7.98 -18.90 3.17
N ILE A 26 7.19 -18.01 3.81
CA ILE A 26 6.34 -17.06 3.08
C ILE A 26 7.04 -15.76 2.72
N ARG A 27 8.32 -15.59 3.10
CA ARG A 27 9.03 -14.33 2.91
C ARG A 27 9.15 -13.95 1.43
N ASP A 28 9.31 -14.93 0.56
CA ASP A 28 9.42 -14.73 -0.89
C ASP A 28 8.05 -14.49 -1.57
N ASP A 29 6.94 -14.73 -0.86
CA ASP A 29 5.60 -14.37 -1.36
C ASP A 29 5.29 -12.87 -1.16
N PHE A 30 6.15 -12.13 -0.44
CA PHE A 30 6.00 -10.69 -0.22
C PHE A 30 6.77 -9.90 -1.29
N PRO A 31 6.19 -8.81 -1.83
CA PRO A 31 6.90 -7.91 -2.71
C PRO A 31 8.14 -7.28 -2.05
N ASP A 32 9.18 -7.02 -2.84
CA ASP A 32 10.50 -6.63 -2.34
C ASP A 32 10.50 -5.39 -1.46
N LYS A 33 9.79 -4.32 -1.86
CA LYS A 33 9.77 -3.08 -1.09
C LYS A 33 9.11 -3.29 0.28
N LEU A 34 8.02 -4.06 0.32
CA LEU A 34 7.34 -4.42 1.57
C LEU A 34 8.23 -5.32 2.44
N ARG A 35 8.89 -6.32 1.85
CA ARG A 35 9.81 -7.23 2.54
C ARG A 35 10.95 -6.45 3.20
N ILE A 36 11.60 -5.54 2.47
CA ILE A 36 12.68 -4.69 2.97
C ILE A 36 12.18 -3.78 4.10
N ALA A 37 10.97 -3.23 3.99
CA ALA A 37 10.38 -2.42 5.06
C ALA A 37 10.16 -3.24 6.33
N ILE A 38 9.59 -4.44 6.21
CA ILE A 38 9.34 -5.35 7.34
C ILE A 38 10.65 -5.79 8.02
N ASP A 39 11.71 -6.02 7.25
CA ASP A 39 13.03 -6.40 7.77
C ASP A 39 13.61 -5.32 8.71
N ARG A 40 13.31 -4.04 8.44
CA ARG A 40 13.76 -2.89 9.23
C ARG A 40 12.89 -2.58 10.45
N MET A 41 11.68 -3.14 10.52
CA MET A 41 10.75 -2.89 11.62
C MET A 41 11.19 -3.57 12.91
N ASP A 42 10.95 -2.90 14.04
CA ASP A 42 11.01 -3.52 15.36
C ASP A 42 9.92 -4.59 15.54
N ALA A 43 10.06 -5.41 16.59
CA ALA A 43 9.17 -6.54 16.83
C ALA A 43 7.69 -6.15 17.06
N LYS A 44 7.42 -4.99 17.68
CA LYS A 44 6.07 -4.50 17.94
C LYS A 44 5.42 -4.03 16.64
N THR A 45 6.12 -3.23 15.86
CA THR A 45 5.65 -2.75 14.56
C THR A 45 5.41 -3.91 13.60
N ARG A 46 6.38 -4.84 13.50
CA ARG A 46 6.27 -6.05 12.68
C ARG A 46 5.07 -6.92 13.04
N ARG A 47 4.78 -7.09 14.34
CA ARG A 47 3.58 -7.81 14.81
C ARG A 47 2.30 -7.17 14.31
N THR A 48 2.20 -5.85 14.43
CA THR A 48 1.02 -5.09 13.99
C THR A 48 0.85 -5.19 12.47
N THR A 49 1.94 -5.02 11.71
CA THR A 49 1.94 -5.17 10.25
C THR A 49 1.41 -6.55 9.83
N PHE A 50 1.90 -7.64 10.41
CA PHE A 50 1.38 -8.98 10.07
C PHE A 50 -0.10 -9.15 10.42
N ARG A 51 -0.57 -8.57 11.54
CA ARG A 51 -1.99 -8.61 11.91
C ARG A 51 -2.85 -7.86 10.90
N VAL A 52 -2.42 -6.66 10.50
CA VAL A 52 -3.12 -5.83 9.51
C VAL A 52 -3.19 -6.54 8.17
N ILE A 53 -2.07 -7.08 7.68
CA ILE A 53 -2.03 -7.81 6.41
C ILE A 53 -2.90 -9.07 6.50
N ALA A 54 -2.89 -9.81 7.62
CA ALA A 54 -3.75 -10.98 7.80
C ALA A 54 -5.23 -10.62 7.72
N LYS A 55 -5.64 -9.52 8.37
CA LYS A 55 -7.02 -9.04 8.35
C LYS A 55 -7.44 -8.62 6.94
N ALA A 56 -6.62 -7.85 6.26
CA ALA A 56 -6.89 -7.44 4.88
C ALA A 56 -6.91 -8.66 3.92
N SER A 57 -6.02 -9.62 4.13
CA SER A 57 -5.96 -10.87 3.35
C SER A 57 -7.24 -11.68 3.48
N ALA A 58 -7.84 -11.73 4.67
CA ALA A 58 -9.11 -12.43 4.90
C ALA A 58 -10.28 -11.78 4.14
N ALA A 59 -10.22 -10.46 3.90
CA ALA A 59 -11.28 -9.73 3.22
C ALA A 59 -11.09 -9.62 1.70
N SER A 60 -9.84 -9.51 1.23
CA SER A 60 -9.52 -9.12 -0.16
C SER A 60 -8.52 -10.05 -0.85
N GLY A 61 -8.09 -11.12 -0.18
CA GLY A 61 -7.04 -12.01 -0.67
C GLY A 61 -5.63 -11.53 -0.31
N PHE A 62 -4.69 -12.48 -0.22
CA PHE A 62 -3.31 -12.21 0.19
C PHE A 62 -2.57 -11.28 -0.77
N GLU A 63 -2.66 -11.52 -2.07
CA GLU A 63 -1.98 -10.75 -3.10
C GLU A 63 -2.36 -9.27 -3.02
N ALA A 64 -3.66 -8.98 -2.99
CA ALA A 64 -4.16 -7.62 -2.86
C ALA A 64 -3.70 -6.94 -1.55
N ALA A 65 -3.64 -7.69 -0.45
CA ALA A 65 -3.18 -7.17 0.84
C ALA A 65 -1.68 -6.84 0.85
N VAL A 66 -0.82 -7.69 0.28
CA VAL A 66 0.63 -7.41 0.22
C VAL A 66 0.96 -6.33 -0.80
N ARG A 67 0.21 -6.22 -1.90
CA ARG A 67 0.30 -5.11 -2.86
C ARG A 67 -0.12 -3.78 -2.24
N ALA A 68 -1.19 -3.77 -1.46
CA ALA A 68 -1.60 -2.60 -0.70
C ALA A 68 -0.50 -2.16 0.29
N GLY A 69 0.09 -3.11 1.02
CA GLY A 69 1.21 -2.83 1.92
C GLY A 69 2.43 -2.28 1.19
N GLU A 70 2.79 -2.85 0.04
CA GLU A 70 3.87 -2.37 -0.82
C GLU A 70 3.65 -0.92 -1.27
N HIS A 71 2.44 -0.60 -1.73
CA HIS A 71 2.09 0.73 -2.20
C HIS A 71 2.19 1.79 -1.09
N LEU A 72 1.73 1.47 0.13
CA LEU A 72 1.84 2.38 1.27
C LEU A 72 3.30 2.63 1.66
N VAL A 73 4.13 1.59 1.64
CA VAL A 73 5.57 1.72 1.88
C VAL A 73 6.23 2.62 0.83
N GLU A 74 5.86 2.45 -0.44
CA GLU A 74 6.38 3.28 -1.53
C GLU A 74 6.00 4.75 -1.40
N GLN A 75 4.79 5.04 -0.90
CA GLN A 75 4.32 6.40 -0.62
C GLN A 75 4.83 6.97 0.71
N GLY A 76 5.59 6.20 1.49
CA GLY A 76 6.06 6.61 2.82
C GLY A 76 4.95 6.67 3.88
N HIS A 77 3.80 6.04 3.62
CA HIS A 77 2.70 5.96 4.57
C HIS A 77 2.89 4.82 5.58
N ALA A 78 2.27 4.98 6.74
CA ALA A 78 2.22 3.93 7.75
C ALA A 78 1.37 2.74 7.27
N ILE A 79 1.75 1.53 7.67
CA ILE A 79 0.96 0.32 7.41
C ILE A 79 -0.10 0.17 8.51
N ASP A 80 -1.12 1.03 8.48
CA ASP A 80 -2.27 0.96 9.39
C ASP A 80 -3.44 0.16 8.78
N GLU A 81 -4.37 -0.23 9.64
CA GLU A 81 -5.46 -1.13 9.27
C GLU A 81 -6.41 -0.52 8.23
N ALA A 82 -6.78 0.75 8.37
CA ALA A 82 -7.76 1.39 7.52
C ALA A 82 -7.20 1.58 6.10
N SER A 83 -5.95 2.06 6.01
CA SER A 83 -5.25 2.27 4.75
C SER A 83 -5.07 0.97 3.98
N VAL A 84 -4.54 -0.08 4.63
CA VAL A 84 -4.32 -1.38 3.98
C VAL A 84 -5.64 -2.02 3.57
N THR A 85 -6.67 -2.01 4.42
CA THR A 85 -7.96 -2.64 4.10
C THR A 85 -8.64 -1.94 2.92
N THR A 86 -8.63 -0.60 2.90
CA THR A 86 -9.23 0.18 1.82
C THR A 86 -8.49 -0.04 0.51
N MET A 87 -7.16 0.03 0.52
CA MET A 87 -6.35 -0.17 -0.67
C MET A 87 -6.42 -1.62 -1.19
N ALA A 88 -6.39 -2.61 -0.31
CA ALA A 88 -6.50 -4.01 -0.70
C ALA A 88 -7.85 -4.31 -1.36
N ARG A 89 -8.95 -3.71 -0.87
CA ARG A 89 -10.26 -3.83 -1.53
C ARG A 89 -10.27 -3.22 -2.93
N ARG A 90 -9.64 -2.06 -3.12
CA ARG A 90 -9.51 -1.41 -4.43
C ARG A 90 -8.74 -2.30 -5.41
N ILE A 91 -7.61 -2.85 -4.97
CA ILE A 91 -6.79 -3.78 -5.77
C ILE A 91 -7.57 -5.04 -6.11
N ALA A 92 -8.26 -5.64 -5.15
CA ALA A 92 -9.08 -6.83 -5.38
C ALA A 92 -10.27 -6.56 -6.32
N ALA A 93 -10.79 -5.32 -6.35
CA ALA A 93 -11.80 -4.88 -7.31
C ALA A 93 -11.23 -4.60 -8.72
N GLY A 94 -9.92 -4.77 -8.93
CA GLY A 94 -9.24 -4.59 -10.21
C GLY A 94 -8.70 -3.18 -10.44
N GLU A 95 -8.75 -2.30 -9.44
CA GLU A 95 -8.11 -0.98 -9.53
C GLU A 95 -6.59 -1.15 -9.44
N LYS A 96 -5.89 -0.79 -10.51
CA LYS A 96 -4.43 -0.86 -10.56
C LYS A 96 -3.83 0.34 -9.82
N PRO A 97 -3.02 0.14 -8.77
CA PRO A 97 -2.43 1.23 -7.99
C PRO A 97 -1.52 2.18 -8.77
N TYR A 98 -1.13 1.80 -10.00
CA TYR A 98 -0.13 2.48 -10.83
C TYR A 98 -0.73 3.25 -12.03
N GLU A 99 -2.05 3.24 -12.23
CA GLU A 99 -2.70 3.89 -13.39
C GLU A 99 -3.50 5.15 -13.02
N GLN A 100 -3.06 5.91 -12.02
CA GLN A 100 -3.47 7.32 -11.94
C GLN A 100 -2.35 8.15 -12.54
N SER A 101 -2.44 8.41 -13.85
CA SER A 101 -1.71 9.55 -14.42
C SER A 101 -2.07 10.76 -13.58
N VAL A 102 -1.08 11.46 -13.03
CA VAL A 102 -1.33 12.73 -12.33
C VAL A 102 -2.24 13.55 -13.24
N PRO A 103 -3.46 13.93 -12.79
CA PRO A 103 -4.34 14.72 -13.62
C PRO A 103 -3.56 15.94 -14.10
N ASP A 104 -3.63 16.25 -15.39
CA ASP A 104 -3.02 17.46 -15.91
C ASP A 104 -3.75 18.67 -15.30
N LEU A 105 -3.12 19.30 -14.31
CA LEU A 105 -3.65 20.45 -13.60
C LEU A 105 -3.26 21.78 -14.26
N THR A 106 -2.52 21.77 -15.37
CA THR A 106 -2.09 23.00 -16.06
C THR A 106 -3.27 23.88 -16.50
N GLY A 107 -4.46 23.29 -16.70
CA GLY A 107 -5.69 24.04 -16.96
C GLY A 107 -6.05 25.05 -15.85
N TYR A 108 -5.63 24.81 -14.60
CA TYR A 108 -5.86 25.72 -13.47
C TYR A 108 -4.85 26.87 -13.39
N ASP A 109 -3.74 26.82 -14.14
CA ASP A 109 -2.75 27.90 -14.17
C ASP A 109 -3.34 29.22 -14.70
N VAL A 110 -4.45 29.16 -15.44
CA VAL A 110 -5.21 30.33 -15.91
C VAL A 110 -5.66 31.22 -14.74
N PHE A 111 -5.97 30.63 -13.58
CA PHE A 111 -6.41 31.37 -12.40
C PHE A 111 -5.26 31.96 -11.58
N MET A 112 -4.02 31.50 -11.82
CA MET A 112 -2.81 31.98 -11.13
C MET A 112 -2.06 33.07 -11.90
N LYS A 113 -2.53 33.44 -13.11
CA LYS A 113 -1.92 34.52 -13.89
C LYS A 113 -2.34 35.89 -13.33
N PRO A 114 -1.39 36.79 -13.04
CA PRO A 114 -1.73 38.15 -12.64
C PRO A 114 -2.56 38.82 -13.74
N ARG A 115 -3.62 39.56 -13.37
CA ARG A 115 -4.43 40.36 -14.29
C ARG A 115 -3.49 41.27 -15.10
N GLN A 116 -3.54 41.16 -16.42
CA GLN A 116 -2.72 42.00 -17.28
C GLN A 116 -3.13 43.48 -17.10
N PRO A 117 -2.19 44.42 -16.91
CA PRO A 117 -2.49 45.78 -16.46
C PRO A 117 -3.30 46.68 -17.42
N TRP A 118 -3.61 46.26 -18.64
CA TRP A 118 -4.17 47.14 -19.68
C TRP A 118 -5.68 47.01 -19.94
N GLU A 119 -6.43 46.29 -19.11
CA GLU A 119 -7.91 46.32 -19.12
C GLU A 119 -8.49 47.42 -18.21
N ARG A 120 -7.96 48.65 -18.31
CA ARG A 120 -8.72 49.85 -17.98
C ARG A 120 -8.75 50.73 -19.22
N LYS A 121 -9.71 50.46 -20.11
CA LYS A 121 -10.23 51.54 -20.96
C LYS A 121 -11.28 52.26 -20.14
N GLU A 122 -10.87 53.38 -19.58
CA GLU A 122 -11.75 54.39 -19.02
C GLU A 122 -12.70 54.87 -20.12
N ALA A 123 -13.99 54.96 -19.79
CA ALA A 123 -15.03 55.59 -20.57
C ALA A 123 -15.44 56.90 -19.88
#